data_AF-B4TKM4-F1
#
_entry.id   AF-B4TKM4-F1
#
_cell.length_a   1.000
_cell.length_b   1.000
_cell.length_c   1.000
_cell.angle_alpha   90.00
_cell.angle_beta   90.00
_cell.angle_gamma   90.00
#
_symmetry.space_group_name_H-M   'P 1'
#
loop_
_entity.id
_entity.type
_entity.pdbx_description
1 polymer ?
#
loop_
_entity_poly.entity_id
_entity_poly.type
_entity_poly.pdbx_seq_one_letter_code
_entity_poly.pdbx_strand_id
1 'polypeptide(L)'
;MLHTLPHCASSVDFPALLRLLKEGDALLLLQDGVTVAIEGNRFLESLRDAPITVYALKEDIDARGLGGQISDSVVRVDYTEFVRLTVKYANQMAW
;
A
#
# COMPACT_ATOMS: atom_id res chain seq x y z
N MET A 1 11.47 -1.29 6.06
CA MET A 1 10.43 -2.20 6.60
C MET A 1 9.30 -2.29 5.58
N LEU A 2 8.71 -3.47 5.41
CA LEU A 2 7.51 -3.62 4.58
C LEU A 2 6.27 -3.58 5.47
N HIS A 3 5.47 -2.54 5.33
CA HIS A 3 4.14 -2.46 5.92
C HIS A 3 3.12 -3.13 5.00
N THR A 4 2.14 -3.82 5.56
CA THR A 4 1.04 -4.42 4.80
C THR A 4 -0.30 -3.95 5.36
N LEU A 5 -1.22 -3.61 4.47
CA LEU A 5 -2.57 -3.14 4.83
C LEU A 5 -3.60 -3.93 4.00
N PRO A 6 -4.22 -4.99 4.57
CA PRO A 6 -5.23 -5.81 3.89
C PRO A 6 -6.63 -5.19 3.88
N HIS A 7 -6.92 -4.29 4.80
CA HIS A 7 -8.25 -3.73 4.95
C HIS A 7 -8.28 -2.24 4.63
N CYS A 8 -9.47 -1.66 4.54
CA CYS A 8 -9.61 -0.23 4.26
C CYS A 8 -8.88 0.61 5.32
N ALA A 9 -8.35 1.78 4.94
CA ALA A 9 -7.57 2.62 5.87
C ALA A 9 -8.33 3.04 7.15
N SER A 10 -9.67 2.97 7.17
CA SER A 10 -10.47 3.22 8.36
C SER A 10 -10.50 2.06 9.37
N SER A 11 -9.98 0.88 9.04
CA SER A 11 -9.93 -0.26 9.97
C SER A 11 -8.69 -0.25 10.87
N VAL A 12 -7.76 0.69 10.66
CA VAL A 12 -6.49 0.77 11.36
C VAL A 12 -6.28 2.17 11.96
N ASP A 13 -5.38 2.29 12.93
CA ASP A 13 -4.89 3.60 13.37
C ASP A 13 -3.95 4.18 12.30
N PHE A 14 -4.54 4.77 11.27
CA PHE A 14 -3.80 5.36 10.16
C PHE A 14 -2.83 6.48 10.60
N PRO A 15 -3.17 7.36 11.56
CA PRO A 15 -2.19 8.27 12.16
C PRO A 15 -0.98 7.57 12.79
N ALA A 16 -1.17 6.43 13.48
CA ALA A 16 -0.05 5.64 13.99
C ALA A 16 0.78 5.02 12.86
N LEU A 17 0.12 4.55 11.79
CA LEU A 17 0.79 4.09 10.59
C LEU A 17 1.72 5.16 10.05
N LEU A 18 1.20 6.36 9.78
CA LEU A 18 1.98 7.48 9.25
C LEU A 18 3.18 7.84 10.15
N ARG A 19 3.02 7.81 11.48
CA ARG A 19 4.11 8.10 12.44
C ARG A 19 5.24 7.06 12.42
N LEU A 20 4.96 5.82 11.99
CA LEU A 20 5.95 4.74 11.97
C LEU A 20 6.66 4.59 10.62
N LEU A 21 6.18 5.26 9.56
CA LEU A 21 6.82 5.27 8.26
C LEU A 21 8.17 5.98 8.32
N LYS A 22 9.22 5.33 7.81
CA LYS A 22 10.58 5.88 7.71
C LYS A 22 11.06 5.87 6.26
N GLU A 23 12.10 6.66 6.00
CA GLU A 23 12.75 6.69 4.69
C GLU A 23 13.17 5.28 4.24
N GLY A 24 12.80 4.92 3.02
CA GLY A 24 13.10 3.61 2.43
C GLY A 24 12.14 2.49 2.85
N ASP A 25 11.14 2.76 3.69
CA ASP A 25 10.05 1.82 3.93
C ASP A 25 9.14 1.67 2.69
N ALA A 26 8.31 0.63 2.71
CA ALA A 26 7.29 0.40 1.71
C ALA A 26 5.96 0.06 2.38
N LEU A 27 4.86 0.48 1.76
CA LEU A 27 3.51 0.06 2.14
C LEU A 27 2.92 -0.76 0.99
N LEU A 28 2.54 -2.00 1.25
CA LEU A 28 1.82 -2.86 0.31
C LEU A 28 0.35 -2.95 0.69
N LEU A 29 -0.49 -2.47 -0.21
CA LEU A 29 -1.94 -2.52 -0.12
C LEU A 29 -2.43 -3.87 -0.67
N LEU A 30 -3.19 -4.58 0.15
CA LEU A 30 -3.74 -5.90 -0.13
C LEU A 30 -5.25 -5.87 0.07
N GLN A 31 -5.96 -6.83 -0.49
CA GLN A 31 -7.41 -7.01 -0.38
C GLN A 31 -8.15 -5.65 -0.47
N ASP A 32 -8.95 -5.27 0.53
CA ASP A 32 -9.72 -4.02 0.49
C ASP A 32 -8.85 -2.78 0.75
N GLY A 33 -7.61 -2.96 1.21
CA GLY A 33 -6.61 -1.90 1.33
C GLY A 33 -6.23 -1.26 0.00
N VAL A 34 -6.39 -1.97 -1.13
CA VAL A 34 -6.12 -1.37 -2.47
C VAL A 34 -7.02 -0.17 -2.78
N THR A 35 -8.14 0.00 -2.07
CA THR A 35 -8.99 1.20 -2.18
C THR A 35 -8.26 2.48 -1.78
N VAL A 36 -7.22 2.39 -0.95
CA VAL A 36 -6.34 3.53 -0.63
C VAL A 36 -5.66 4.03 -1.89
N ALA A 37 -5.32 3.17 -2.84
CA ALA A 37 -4.56 3.55 -4.03
C ALA A 37 -5.38 4.31 -5.11
N ILE A 38 -6.68 4.51 -4.89
CA ILE A 38 -7.55 5.27 -5.81
C ILE A 38 -7.06 6.72 -5.90
N GLU A 39 -6.96 7.27 -7.11
CA GLU A 39 -6.60 8.67 -7.35
C GLU A 39 -7.53 9.63 -6.59
N GLY A 40 -6.93 10.61 -5.89
CA GLY A 40 -7.66 11.55 -5.04
C GLY A 40 -8.15 10.98 -3.70
N ASN A 41 -7.78 9.75 -3.32
CA ASN A 41 -8.08 9.23 -1.99
C ASN A 41 -7.30 10.00 -0.92
N ARG A 42 -8.00 10.58 0.06
CA ARG A 42 -7.38 11.36 1.17
C ARG A 42 -6.26 10.63 1.92
N PHE A 43 -6.34 9.31 2.04
CA PHE A 43 -5.33 8.50 2.72
C PHE A 43 -4.08 8.36 1.85
N LEU A 44 -4.24 8.27 0.53
CA LEU A 44 -3.12 8.30 -0.41
C LEU A 44 -2.44 9.67 -0.44
N GLU A 45 -3.20 10.76 -0.39
CA GLU A 45 -2.61 12.10 -0.30
C GLU A 45 -1.71 12.23 0.94
N SER A 46 -2.14 11.68 2.09
CA SER A 46 -1.32 11.66 3.31
C SER A 46 -0.06 10.79 3.17
N LEU A 47 -0.09 9.76 2.31
CA LEU A 47 1.06 8.89 2.03
C LEU A 47 2.03 9.50 1.00
N ARG A 48 1.57 10.41 0.13
CA ARG A 48 2.43 11.09 -0.86
C ARG A 48 3.51 11.96 -0.22
N ASP A 49 3.23 12.51 0.96
CA ASP A 49 4.20 13.27 1.75
C ASP A 49 5.19 12.38 2.53
N ALA A 50 4.94 11.06 2.61
CA ALA A 50 5.81 10.14 3.32
C ALA A 50 6.95 9.62 2.42
N PRO A 51 8.17 9.43 2.96
CA PRO A 51 9.35 9.01 2.17
C PRO A 51 9.36 7.49 1.90
N ILE A 52 8.25 6.95 1.40
CA ILE A 52 8.04 5.52 1.18
C ILE A 52 7.58 5.22 -0.25
N THR A 53 7.70 3.96 -0.66
CA THR A 53 7.02 3.49 -1.88
C THR A 53 5.69 2.82 -1.52
N VAL A 54 4.61 3.23 -2.19
CA VAL A 54 3.30 2.59 -2.05
C VAL A 54 3.11 1.60 -3.20
N TYR A 55 2.86 0.34 -2.83
CA TYR A 55 2.55 -0.75 -3.73
C TYR A 55 1.10 -1.18 -3.56
N ALA A 56 0.48 -1.71 -4.61
CA ALA A 56 -0.82 -2.35 -4.52
C ALA A 56 -0.84 -3.64 -5.35
N LEU A 57 -1.41 -4.71 -4.77
CA LEU A 57 -1.48 -6.00 -5.46
C LEU A 57 -2.45 -5.91 -6.64
N LYS A 58 -1.96 -6.21 -7.84
CA LYS A 58 -2.70 -6.10 -9.10
C LYS A 58 -3.94 -7.00 -9.09
N GLU A 59 -3.80 -8.22 -8.60
CA GLU A 59 -4.86 -9.21 -8.52
C GLU A 59 -6.01 -8.71 -7.63
N ASP A 60 -5.71 -8.02 -6.53
CA ASP A 60 -6.71 -7.41 -5.66
C ASP A 60 -7.38 -6.18 -6.27
N ILE A 61 -6.63 -5.38 -7.03
CA ILE A 61 -7.16 -4.25 -7.82
C ILE A 61 -8.15 -4.77 -8.87
N ASP A 62 -7.76 -5.80 -9.62
CA ASP A 62 -8.55 -6.38 -10.69
C ASP A 62 -9.83 -7.03 -10.15
N ALA A 63 -9.74 -7.78 -9.05
CA ALA A 63 -10.89 -8.40 -8.39
C ALA A 63 -11.96 -7.40 -7.94
N ARG A 64 -11.58 -6.13 -7.76
CA ARG A 64 -12.46 -5.02 -7.34
C ARG A 64 -12.82 -4.07 -8.48
N GLY A 65 -12.36 -4.33 -9.71
CA GLY A 65 -12.64 -3.46 -10.86
C GLY A 65 -12.00 -2.07 -10.77
N LEU A 66 -10.92 -1.92 -10.02
CA LEU A 66 -10.30 -0.62 -9.73
C LEU A 66 -9.19 -0.24 -10.74
N GLY A 67 -8.89 -1.07 -11.73
CA GLY A 67 -7.72 -0.91 -12.61
C GLY A 67 -7.60 0.44 -13.34
N GLY A 68 -8.71 1.12 -13.62
CA GLY A 68 -8.72 2.47 -14.23
C GLY A 68 -8.73 3.64 -13.24
N GLN A 69 -8.74 3.36 -11.93
CA GLN A 69 -8.91 4.36 -10.87
C GLN A 69 -7.65 4.53 -9.99
N ILE A 70 -6.66 3.65 -10.14
CA ILE A 70 -5.44 3.67 -9.32
C ILE A 70 -4.52 4.83 -9.76
N SER A 71 -4.04 5.60 -8.79
CA SER A 71 -3.05 6.67 -8.97
C SER A 71 -1.76 6.18 -9.60
N ASP A 72 -1.18 6.99 -10.50
CA ASP A 72 0.12 6.72 -11.12
C ASP A 72 1.29 6.72 -10.11
N SER A 73 1.08 7.31 -8.92
CA SER A 73 2.05 7.28 -7.81
C SER A 73 2.12 5.93 -7.10
N VAL A 74 1.21 4.99 -7.40
CA VAL A 74 1.15 3.67 -6.77
C VAL A 74 1.68 2.61 -7.73
N VAL A 75 2.67 1.86 -7.27
CA VAL A 75 3.26 0.79 -8.06
C VAL A 75 2.40 -0.47 -7.96
N ARG A 76 1.87 -0.92 -9.09
CA ARG A 76 1.12 -2.18 -9.18
C ARG A 76 2.11 -3.33 -9.17
N VAL A 77 1.88 -4.33 -8.32
CA VAL A 77 2.72 -5.54 -8.23
C VAL A 77 1.87 -6.78 -8.40
N ASP A 78 2.40 -7.81 -9.03
CA ASP A 78 1.80 -9.15 -9.03
C ASP A 78 2.23 -9.97 -7.79
N TYR A 79 1.74 -11.22 -7.66
CA TYR A 79 2.17 -12.11 -6.59
C TYR A 79 3.68 -12.43 -6.58
N THR A 80 4.33 -12.49 -7.74
CA THR A 80 5.78 -12.75 -7.83
C THR A 80 6.55 -11.58 -7.26
N GLU A 81 6.16 -10.36 -7.61
CA GLU A 81 6.73 -9.12 -7.10
C GLU A 81 6.43 -8.93 -5.63
N PHE A 82 5.22 -9.27 -5.16
CA PHE A 82 4.92 -9.32 -3.72
C PHE A 82 5.90 -10.24 -2.99
N VAL A 83 6.09 -11.49 -3.43
CA VAL A 83 7.06 -12.39 -2.80
C VAL A 83 8.47 -11.77 -2.82
N ARG A 84 8.90 -11.14 -3.91
CA ARG A 84 10.19 -10.43 -3.96
C ARG A 84 10.27 -9.28 -2.96
N LEU A 85 9.19 -8.52 -2.73
CA LEU A 85 9.16 -7.47 -1.70
C LEU A 85 9.36 -8.08 -0.30
N THR A 86 8.75 -9.24 -0.01
CA THR A 86 8.93 -9.90 1.29
C THR A 86 10.37 -10.33 1.55
N VAL A 87 11.12 -10.66 0.50
CA VAL A 87 12.56 -10.98 0.57
C VAL A 87 13.42 -9.71 0.65
N LYS A 88 13.06 -8.66 -0.10
CA LYS A 88 13.79 -7.39 -0.15
C LYS A 88 13.82 -6.68 1.21
N TYR A 89 12.72 -6.70 1.94
CA TYR A 89 12.59 -6.03 3.23
C TYR A 89 12.76 -7.02 4.40
N ALA A 90 13.84 -6.87 5.17
CA ALA A 90 14.18 -7.78 6.27
C ALA A 90 13.14 -7.84 7.40
N ASN A 91 12.34 -6.78 7.58
CA ASN A 91 11.31 -6.69 8.61
C ASN A 91 9.97 -6.35 7.99
N GLN A 92 8.90 -6.86 8.61
CA GLN A 92 7.52 -6.66 8.18
C GLN A 92 6.64 -6.19 9.34
N MET A 93 5.63 -5.38 9.02
CA MET A 93 4.60 -4.94 9.96
C MET A 93 3.23 -5.02 9.28
N ALA A 94 2.31 -5.78 9.86
CA ALA A 94 0.92 -5.84 9.41
C ALA A 94 0.08 -4.85 10.20
N TRP A 95 -0.81 -4.14 9.50
CA TRP A 95 -1.75 -3.17 10.05
C TRP A 95 -3.18 -3.70 10.02
#